data_AF-A0A1E7JEE4-F1
#
_entry.id   AF-A0A1E7JEE4-F1
#
_cell.length_a   1.000
_cell.length_b   1.000
_cell.length_c   1.000
_cell.angle_alpha   90.00
_cell.angle_beta   90.00
_cell.angle_gamma   90.00
#
_symmetry.space_group_name_H-M   'P 1'
#
loop_
_entity.id
_entity.type
_entity.pdbx_description
1 polymer ?
#
loop_
_entity_poly.entity_id
_entity_poly.type
_entity_poly.pdbx_seq_one_letter_code
_entity_poly.pdbx_strand_id
1 'polypeptide(L)' 'MPFTVEGVTYSISASIGVSFYSDHGRDLDELLTRADAAMYTAMYTAKDIAGGSFAIYNENV' A
#
# COMPACT_ATOMS: atom_id res chain seq x y z
N MET A 1 -5.51 -6.32 12.07
CA MET A 1 -6.02 -7.49 12.83
C MET A 1 -5.08 -7.76 13.99
N PRO A 2 -5.59 -8.16 15.18
CA PRO A 2 -4.73 -8.45 16.32
C PRO A 2 -4.08 -9.84 16.20
N PHE A 3 -2.83 -9.97 16.64
CA PHE A 3 -2.15 -11.24 16.84
C PHE A 3 -1.29 -11.20 18.11
N THR A 4 -1.07 -12.35 18.73
CA THR A 4 -0.42 -12.44 20.04
C THR A 4 0.94 -13.13 19.93
N VAL A 5 1.97 -12.50 20.48
CA VAL A 5 3.34 -13.05 20.58
C VAL A 5 3.78 -12.93 22.03
N GLU A 6 4.19 -14.04 22.65
CA GLU A 6 4.60 -14.10 24.06
C GLU A 6 3.61 -13.46 25.06
N GLY A 7 2.31 -13.58 24.78
CA GLY A 7 1.25 -13.00 25.61
C GLY A 7 1.00 -11.51 25.39
N VAL A 8 1.76 -10.84 24.52
CA VAL A 8 1.56 -9.44 24.12
C VAL A 8 0.72 -9.39 22.85
N THR A 9 -0.33 -8.56 22.83
CA THR A 9 -1.20 -8.38 21.66
C THR A 9 -0.75 -7.20 20.83
N TYR A 10 -0.49 -7.45 19.55
CA TYR A 10 -0.12 -6.46 18.56
C TYR A 10 -1.25 -6.29 17.56
N SER A 11 -1.52 -5.05 17.14
CA SER A 11 -2.39 -4.78 15.99
C SER A 11 -1.51 -4.42 14.81
N ILE A 12 -1.65 -5.17 13.71
CA ILE A 12 -1.04 -4.81 12.43
C ILE A 12 -2.09 -4.32 11.44
N SER A 13 -1.66 -3.37 10.64
CA SER A 13 -2.32 -2.87 9.44
C SER A 13 -1.37 -3.01 8.25
N ALA A 14 -1.90 -2.80 7.05
CA ALA A 14 -1.12 -2.80 5.82
C ALA A 14 -1.58 -1.66 4.91
N SER A 15 -0.62 -1.07 4.21
CA SER A 15 -0.85 -0.08 3.16
C SER A 15 -0.45 -0.72 1.83
N ILE A 16 -1.36 -0.77 0.87
CA ILE A 16 -1.17 -1.50 -0.39
C ILE A 16 -1.20 -0.52 -1.57
N GLY A 17 -0.16 -0.54 -2.39
CA GLY A 17 -0.11 0.18 -3.66
C GLY A 17 -0.40 -0.74 -4.85
N VAL A 18 -1.14 -0.25 -5.84
CA VAL A 18 -1.54 -1.04 -7.01
C VAL A 18 -1.16 -0.30 -8.30
N SER A 19 -0.50 -1.01 -9.22
CA SER A 19 -0.27 -0.57 -10.60
C SER A 19 -0.87 -1.57 -11.60
N PHE A 20 -1.26 -1.11 -12.78
CA PHE A 20 -1.88 -1.93 -13.82
C PHE A 20 -1.03 -1.92 -15.09
N TYR A 21 -0.68 -3.09 -15.60
CA TYR A 21 -0.19 -3.20 -16.97
C TYR A 21 -1.37 -3.07 -17.95
N SER A 22 -1.28 -2.34 -19.07
CA SER A 22 -0.14 -1.54 -19.55
C SER A 22 -0.23 -0.06 -19.17
N ASP A 23 -1.30 0.34 -18.49
CA ASP A 23 -1.66 1.75 -18.27
C ASP A 23 -0.66 2.45 -17.37
N HIS A 24 -0.18 1.75 -16.35
CA HIS A 24 0.82 2.20 -15.39
C HIS A 24 2.19 1.60 -15.71
N GLY A 25 2.44 1.15 -16.94
CA GLY A 25 3.78 0.83 -17.39
C GLY A 25 3.85 -0.39 -18.27
N ARG A 26 4.93 -0.50 -19.05
CA ARG A 26 5.12 -1.59 -20.01
C ARG A 26 6.22 -2.58 -19.65
N ASP A 27 6.94 -2.33 -18.58
CA ASP A 27 7.94 -3.23 -18.01
C ASP A 27 7.75 -3.38 -16.49
N LEU A 28 8.44 -4.37 -15.93
CA LEU A 28 8.31 -4.73 -14.53
C LEU A 28 8.79 -3.61 -13.60
N ASP A 29 9.89 -2.95 -13.95
CA ASP A 29 10.51 -1.93 -13.10
C ASP A 29 9.60 -0.68 -13.00
N GLU A 30 8.98 -0.29 -14.12
CA GLU A 30 8.02 0.81 -14.18
C GLU A 30 6.75 0.50 -13.34
N LEU A 31 6.22 -0.73 -13.45
CA LEU A 31 5.06 -1.16 -12.68
C LEU A 31 5.34 -1.22 -11.17
N LEU A 32 6.49 -1.75 -10.77
CA LEU A 32 6.90 -1.83 -9.36
C LEU A 32 7.08 -0.44 -8.77
N THR A 33 7.82 0.43 -9.48
CA THR A 33 8.06 1.81 -9.04
C THR A 33 6.74 2.57 -8.82
N ARG A 34 5.76 2.37 -9.70
CA ARG A 34 4.45 3.03 -9.59
C ARG A 34 3.55 2.42 -8.52
N ALA A 35 3.61 1.10 -8.31
CA ALA A 35 2.93 0.47 -7.19
C ALA A 35 3.50 0.99 -5.85
N ASP A 36 4.82 1.14 -5.72
CA ASP A 36 5.45 1.70 -4.52
C ASP A 36 5.04 3.16 -4.27
N ALA A 37 4.94 3.97 -5.33
CA ALA A 37 4.44 5.34 -5.22
C ALA A 37 2.99 5.37 -4.69
N ALA A 38 2.12 4.49 -5.22
CA ALA A 38 0.75 4.37 -4.72
C ALA A 38 0.70 3.85 -3.28
N MET A 39 1.59 2.93 -2.89
CA MET A 39 1.68 2.43 -1.52
C MET A 39 1.97 3.56 -0.54
N TYR A 40 2.85 4.50 -0.91
CA TYR A 40 3.08 5.70 -0.12
C TYR A 40 1.82 6.55 0.05
N THR A 41 1.05 6.77 -1.02
CA THR A 41 -0.25 7.45 -0.93
C THR A 41 -1.21 6.71 0.01
N ALA A 42 -1.27 5.38 -0.06
CA ALA A 42 -2.07 4.56 0.84
C ALA A 42 -1.63 4.73 2.31
N MET A 43 -0.32 4.79 2.56
CA MET A 43 0.24 5.01 3.90
C MET A 43 -0.16 6.36 4.49
N TYR A 44 -0.09 7.44 3.71
CA TYR A 44 -0.43 8.78 4.18
C TYR A 44 -1.93 9.01 4.37
N THR A 45 -2.78 8.25 3.69
CA THR A 45 -4.24 8.36 3.78
C THR A 45 -4.85 7.44 4.83
N ALA A 46 -4.05 6.54 5.42
CA ALA A 46 -4.50 5.69 6.50
C ALA A 46 -4.97 6.53 7.70
N LYS A 47 -6.18 6.25 8.21
CA LYS A 47 -6.82 7.04 9.27
C LYS A 47 -6.16 6.89 10.64
N ASP A 48 -5.57 5.73 10.90
CA ASP A 48 -4.83 5.41 12.11
C ASP A 48 -3.87 4.23 11.85
N ILE A 49 -2.99 3.94 12.82
CA ILE A 49 -1.99 2.85 12.74
C ILE A 49 -2.67 1.47 12.60
N ALA A 50 -3.94 1.31 12.97
CA ALA A 50 -4.68 0.06 12.88
C ALA A 50 -5.53 -0.07 11.60
N GLY A 51 -5.78 1.02 10.89
CA GLY A 51 -6.57 1.09 9.67
C GLY A 51 -5.72 0.82 8.44
N GLY A 52 -5.87 -0.37 7.84
CA GLY A 52 -5.26 -0.63 6.54
C GLY A 52 -5.86 0.26 5.44
N SER A 53 -5.08 0.55 4.41
CA SER A 53 -5.50 1.36 3.26
C SER A 53 -4.93 0.78 1.97
N PHE A 54 -5.50 1.18 0.84
CA PHE A 54 -4.92 0.92 -0.46
C PHE A 54 -5.05 2.14 -1.37
N ALA A 55 -4.16 2.24 -2.35
CA ALA A 55 -4.26 3.23 -3.41
C ALA A 55 -3.85 2.62 -4.74
N ILE A 56 -4.53 3.06 -5.78
CA ILE A 56 -4.18 2.77 -7.17
C ILE A 56 -3.31 3.93 -7.64
N TYR A 57 -2.20 3.61 -8.32
CA TYR A 57 -1.37 4.63 -8.94
C TYR A 57 -2.20 5.48 -9.89
N ASN A 58 -2.03 6.79 -9.83
CA ASN A 58 -2.64 7.73 -10.76
C ASN A 58 -1.55 8.70 -11.20
N GLU A 59 -1.37 8.83 -12.51
CA GLU A 59 -0.40 9.74 -13.12
C GLU A 59 -0.79 11.22 -12.99
N ASN A 60 -2.03 11.51 -12.54
CA ASN A 60 -2.61 12.86 -12.47
C ASN A 60 -2.70 13.42 -11.04
N VAL A 61 -1.60 13.37 -10.28
CA VAL A 61 -1.44 14.16 -9.04
C VAL A 61 -0.12 14.90 -9.06
#